data_AF-A0A975F2D8-F1
#
_entry.id   AF-A0A975F2D8-F1
#
_cell.length_a   1.000
_cell.length_b   1.000
_cell.length_c   1.000
_cell.angle_alpha   90.00
_cell.angle_beta   90.00
_cell.angle_gamma   90.00
#
_symmetry.space_group_name_H-M   'P 1'
#
loop_
_entity.id
_entity.type
_entity.pdbx_description
1 polymer ?
#
loop_
_entity_poly.entity_id
_entity_poly.type
_entity_poly.pdbx_seq_one_letter_code
_entity_poly.pdbx_strand_id
1 'polypeptide(L)'
;MFTFWKSQENNGSYSVIGNEFQTKTENVYFGVASEALNVPDCVFTVVLLSFFLMNESDKFIADLRRIVKYERAKNGGRLNIHDVCEKIADFFARANPLVPSLAAAVFDYWTRTYVDSSLNIDLEPTEENLYRLCAMKNFLCGVDDKNEILCERDWKELSEAVRFEAEDIPLDLLERMMAIVVDKDAL
;
A
#
# COMPACT_ATOMS: atom_id res chain seq x y z
N MET A 1 14.56 16.57 -45.10
CA MET A 1 13.84 16.34 -46.36
C MET A 1 12.71 15.37 -46.08
N PHE A 2 11.49 15.85 -45.89
CA PHE A 2 10.20 15.19 -46.23
C PHE A 2 9.09 16.21 -45.93
N THR A 3 8.41 16.60 -46.99
CA THR A 3 7.27 17.53 -47.06
C THR A 3 5.97 16.86 -46.65
N PHE A 4 5.03 17.56 -46.02
CA PHE A 4 3.62 17.55 -46.45
C PHE A 4 2.80 18.71 -45.87
N TRP A 5 2.32 19.54 -46.81
CA TRP A 5 1.15 20.43 -46.86
C TRP A 5 0.56 21.16 -45.63
N LYS A 6 0.39 22.48 -45.83
CA LYS A 6 -0.33 23.47 -45.00
C LYS A 6 -1.62 23.89 -45.73
N SER A 7 -2.70 24.11 -44.98
CA SER A 7 -3.86 25.02 -45.23
C SER A 7 -5.15 24.37 -44.71
N GLN A 8 -6.07 25.03 -44.02
CA GLN A 8 -6.25 26.46 -43.71
C GLN A 8 -7.12 26.60 -42.45
N GLU A 9 -6.96 27.75 -41.81
CA GLU A 9 -7.67 28.25 -40.64
C GLU A 9 -9.16 28.45 -40.90
N ASN A 10 -10.01 28.28 -39.87
CA ASN A 10 -10.92 29.36 -39.45
C ASN A 10 -11.61 29.09 -38.10
N ASN A 11 -11.24 29.95 -37.14
CA ASN A 11 -12.03 30.63 -36.10
C ASN A 11 -13.37 30.03 -35.63
N GLY A 12 -13.42 29.76 -34.32
CA GLY A 12 -14.67 29.62 -33.56
C GLY A 12 -14.41 29.47 -32.05
N SER A 13 -14.30 30.60 -31.36
CA SER A 13 -14.71 30.89 -29.97
C SER A 13 -14.63 29.81 -28.88
N TYR A 14 -13.87 30.10 -27.83
CA TYR A 14 -13.93 29.42 -26.53
C TYR A 14 -15.33 29.55 -25.88
N SER A 15 -15.91 28.41 -25.47
CA SER A 15 -16.85 28.34 -24.35
C SER A 15 -16.71 27.01 -23.60
N VAL A 16 -16.59 27.11 -22.29
CA VAL A 16 -16.45 26.02 -21.31
C VAL A 16 -17.69 25.11 -21.31
N ILE A 17 -17.47 23.80 -21.50
CA ILE A 17 -18.37 22.70 -21.08
C ILE A 17 -17.39 21.56 -20.73
N GLY A 18 -17.16 21.19 -19.47
CA GLY A 18 -18.15 20.71 -18.52
C GLY A 18 -17.99 19.18 -18.45
N ASN A 19 -17.42 18.71 -17.33
CA ASN A 19 -17.25 17.31 -16.95
C ASN A 19 -18.49 16.46 -17.28
N GLU A 20 -18.42 15.53 -18.24
CA GLU A 20 -19.51 14.54 -18.38
C GLU A 20 -19.12 13.22 -19.07
N PHE A 21 -17.82 12.92 -19.22
CA PHE A 21 -17.39 11.71 -19.95
C PHE A 21 -16.73 10.61 -19.12
N GLN A 22 -16.68 10.73 -17.78
CA GLN A 22 -16.13 9.66 -16.92
C GLN A 22 -17.16 8.95 -16.03
N THR A 23 -18.39 9.45 -15.87
CA THR A 23 -19.37 8.86 -14.95
C THR A 23 -20.31 7.82 -15.58
N LYS A 24 -20.31 7.65 -16.92
CA LYS A 24 -21.24 6.73 -17.58
C LYS A 24 -20.74 5.31 -17.76
N THR A 25 -19.43 5.08 -17.83
CA THR A 25 -18.89 3.72 -18.01
C THR A 25 -18.76 2.95 -16.69
N GLU A 26 -18.56 3.64 -15.57
CA GLU A 26 -18.54 3.00 -14.25
C GLU A 26 -19.94 2.55 -13.83
N ASN A 27 -20.94 3.43 -13.95
CA ASN A 27 -22.32 3.13 -13.52
C ASN A 27 -23.00 1.97 -14.28
N VAL A 28 -22.59 1.69 -15.53
CA VAL A 28 -23.14 0.57 -16.30
C VAL A 28 -22.56 -0.78 -15.85
N TYR A 29 -21.31 -0.83 -15.38
CA TYR A 29 -20.77 -2.04 -14.76
C TYR A 29 -21.32 -2.28 -13.35
N PHE A 30 -21.61 -1.21 -12.59
CA PHE A 30 -22.18 -1.30 -11.24
C PHE A 30 -23.63 -1.80 -11.21
N GLY A 31 -24.48 -1.38 -12.17
CA GLY A 31 -25.88 -1.83 -12.22
C GLY A 31 -26.05 -3.28 -12.67
N VAL A 32 -25.22 -3.76 -13.60
CA VAL A 32 -25.44 -5.07 -14.26
C VAL A 32 -24.79 -6.22 -13.48
N ALA A 33 -23.77 -5.97 -12.66
CA ALA A 33 -23.12 -7.02 -11.86
C ALA A 33 -23.92 -7.45 -10.61
N SER A 34 -24.70 -6.54 -10.01
CA SER A 34 -25.58 -6.83 -8.86
C SER A 34 -26.73 -7.78 -9.25
N GLU A 35 -27.33 -7.56 -10.43
CA GLU A 35 -28.47 -8.35 -10.90
C GLU A 35 -28.10 -9.78 -11.36
N ALA A 36 -26.85 -9.99 -11.78
CA ALA A 36 -26.42 -11.27 -12.37
C ALA A 36 -26.05 -12.37 -11.35
N LEU A 37 -25.83 -12.03 -10.07
CA LEU A 37 -25.24 -12.97 -9.10
C LEU A 37 -26.10 -13.28 -7.88
N ASN A 38 -27.19 -12.54 -7.61
CA ASN A 38 -28.06 -12.77 -6.44
C ASN A 38 -27.26 -12.89 -5.12
N VAL A 39 -26.20 -12.08 -5.00
CA VAL A 39 -25.31 -12.03 -3.84
C VAL A 39 -25.72 -10.80 -3.02
N PRO A 40 -26.00 -10.93 -1.71
CA PRO A 40 -26.38 -9.79 -0.88
C PRO A 40 -25.30 -8.70 -0.90
N ASP A 41 -25.70 -7.42 -0.93
CA ASP A 41 -24.84 -6.24 -1.10
C ASP A 41 -23.61 -6.22 -0.16
N CYS A 42 -23.74 -6.81 1.03
CA CYS A 42 -22.68 -6.97 2.01
C CYS A 42 -21.53 -7.85 1.47
N VAL A 43 -21.85 -8.93 0.77
CA VAL A 43 -20.87 -9.90 0.23
C VAL A 43 -20.20 -9.33 -1.02
N PHE A 44 -20.93 -8.58 -1.84
CA PHE A 44 -20.35 -7.88 -2.99
C PHE A 44 -19.31 -6.83 -2.56
N THR A 45 -19.62 -6.07 -1.50
CA THR A 45 -18.71 -5.10 -0.89
C THR A 45 -17.44 -5.78 -0.34
N VAL A 46 -17.60 -6.91 0.35
CA VAL A 46 -16.47 -7.69 0.91
C VAL A 46 -15.58 -8.27 -0.20
N VAL A 47 -16.15 -8.78 -1.30
CA VAL A 47 -15.40 -9.33 -2.43
C VAL A 47 -14.66 -8.24 -3.22
N LEU A 48 -15.29 -7.08 -3.44
CA LEU A 48 -14.64 -5.94 -4.08
C LEU A 48 -13.52 -5.35 -3.24
N LEU A 49 -13.74 -5.20 -1.91
CA LEU A 49 -12.69 -4.77 -0.98
C LEU A 49 -11.51 -5.73 -1.02
N SER A 50 -11.75 -7.04 -0.91
CA SER A 50 -10.67 -8.03 -0.94
C SER A 50 -9.91 -8.05 -2.27
N PHE A 51 -10.58 -7.93 -3.42
CA PHE A 51 -9.89 -7.85 -4.72
C PHE A 51 -9.10 -6.54 -4.90
N PHE A 52 -9.65 -5.40 -4.47
CA PHE A 52 -8.98 -4.11 -4.53
C PHE A 52 -7.75 -4.07 -3.61
N LEU A 53 -7.87 -4.62 -2.40
CA LEU A 53 -6.79 -4.74 -1.42
C LEU A 53 -5.67 -5.68 -1.86
N MET A 54 -6.02 -6.80 -2.51
CA MET A 54 -5.03 -7.71 -3.10
C MET A 54 -4.21 -6.98 -4.18
N ASN A 55 -4.88 -6.19 -5.03
CA ASN A 55 -4.20 -5.33 -6.01
C ASN A 55 -3.33 -4.23 -5.38
N GLU A 56 -3.77 -3.63 -4.26
CA GLU A 56 -2.95 -2.63 -3.56
C GLU A 56 -1.71 -3.23 -2.91
N SER A 57 -1.83 -4.41 -2.32
CA SER A 57 -0.71 -5.16 -1.71
C SER A 57 0.30 -5.57 -2.78
N ASP A 58 -0.17 -6.11 -3.91
CA ASP A 58 0.67 -6.49 -5.05
C ASP A 58 1.39 -5.28 -5.66
N LYS A 59 0.67 -4.15 -5.80
CA LYS A 59 1.27 -2.90 -6.27
C LYS A 59 2.32 -2.38 -5.31
N PHE A 60 2.04 -2.39 -4.01
CA PHE A 60 2.97 -1.97 -2.98
C PHE A 60 4.26 -2.80 -3.02
N ILE A 61 4.15 -4.12 -3.06
CA ILE A 61 5.29 -5.03 -3.22
C ILE A 61 6.05 -4.78 -4.53
N ALA A 62 5.34 -4.59 -5.64
CA ALA A 62 5.98 -4.31 -6.93
C ALA A 62 6.80 -3.01 -6.92
N ASP A 63 6.30 -1.98 -6.23
CA ASP A 63 6.99 -0.71 -6.06
C ASP A 63 8.21 -0.86 -5.13
N LEU A 64 8.11 -1.61 -4.03
CA LEU A 64 9.24 -1.97 -3.17
C LEU A 64 10.34 -2.70 -3.94
N ARG A 65 9.97 -3.73 -4.71
CA ARG A 65 10.91 -4.46 -5.59
C ARG A 65 11.59 -3.53 -6.58
N ARG A 66 10.88 -2.53 -7.10
CA ARG A 66 11.44 -1.53 -8.02
C ARG A 66 12.49 -0.66 -7.33
N ILE A 67 12.27 -0.25 -6.08
CA ILE A 67 13.24 0.50 -5.27
C ILE A 67 14.53 -0.32 -5.11
N VAL A 68 14.41 -1.57 -4.63
CA VAL A 68 15.57 -2.46 -4.42
C VAL A 68 16.35 -2.70 -5.72
N LYS A 69 15.63 -3.00 -6.81
CA LYS A 69 16.24 -3.24 -8.13
C LYS A 69 16.95 -1.99 -8.66
N TYR A 70 16.35 -0.81 -8.49
CA TYR A 70 16.91 0.45 -8.94
C TYR A 70 18.23 0.75 -8.22
N GLU A 71 18.27 0.64 -6.89
CA GLU A 71 19.49 0.91 -6.13
C GLU A 71 20.59 -0.12 -6.42
N ARG A 72 20.24 -1.40 -6.62
CA ARG A 72 21.21 -2.41 -7.07
C ARG A 72 21.83 -2.06 -8.42
N ALA A 73 21.00 -1.64 -9.38
CA ALA A 73 21.46 -1.26 -10.72
C ALA A 73 22.34 0.00 -10.68
N LYS A 74 21.95 0.99 -9.88
CA LYS A 74 22.67 2.26 -9.70
C LYS A 74 24.07 2.05 -9.10
N ASN A 75 24.21 1.11 -8.17
CA ASN A 75 25.47 0.84 -7.46
C ASN A 75 26.31 -0.30 -8.08
N GLY A 76 26.18 -0.52 -9.39
CA GLY A 76 27.02 -1.47 -10.12
C GLY A 76 26.81 -2.94 -9.72
N GLY A 77 25.58 -3.29 -9.30
CA GLY A 77 25.21 -4.63 -8.86
C GLY A 77 25.35 -4.86 -7.36
N ARG A 78 25.96 -3.93 -6.61
CA ARG A 78 26.02 -3.95 -5.14
C ARG A 78 24.81 -3.22 -4.57
N LEU A 79 24.39 -3.60 -3.37
CA LEU A 79 23.27 -2.96 -2.71
C LEU A 79 23.77 -2.11 -1.55
N ASN A 80 23.39 -0.83 -1.52
CA ASN A 80 23.58 0.01 -0.35
C ASN A 80 22.32 -0.06 0.50
N ILE A 81 22.36 -0.84 1.58
CA ILE A 81 21.20 -1.09 2.43
C ILE A 81 20.68 0.19 3.08
N HIS A 82 21.57 1.09 3.47
CA HIS A 82 21.16 2.37 4.03
C HIS A 82 20.28 3.16 3.05
N ASP A 83 20.76 3.36 1.82
CA ASP A 83 20.02 4.13 0.80
C ASP A 83 18.69 3.45 0.41
N VAL A 84 18.67 2.11 0.38
CA VAL A 84 17.46 1.34 0.12
C VAL A 84 16.45 1.51 1.24
N CYS A 85 16.87 1.34 2.50
CA CYS A 85 16.01 1.51 3.66
C CYS A 85 15.47 2.94 3.75
N GLU A 86 16.28 3.97 3.49
CA GLU A 86 15.83 5.37 3.46
C GLU A 86 14.70 5.57 2.43
N LYS A 87 14.87 5.03 1.22
CA LYS A 87 13.85 5.14 0.16
C LYS A 87 12.58 4.35 0.46
N ILE A 88 12.72 3.19 1.09
CA ILE A 88 11.58 2.40 1.52
C ILE A 88 10.87 3.11 2.67
N ALA A 89 11.58 3.69 3.64
CA ALA A 89 11.01 4.46 4.75
C ALA A 89 10.14 5.61 4.21
N ASP A 90 10.72 6.41 3.31
CA ASP A 90 10.04 7.49 2.62
C ASP A 90 8.78 7.03 1.89
N PHE A 91 8.85 5.87 1.22
CA PHE A 91 7.73 5.29 0.51
C PHE A 91 6.65 4.77 1.46
N PHE A 92 7.06 4.11 2.55
CA PHE A 92 6.18 3.56 3.58
C PHE A 92 5.43 4.67 4.32
N ALA A 93 6.10 5.76 4.68
CA ALA A 93 5.48 6.92 5.31
C ALA A 93 4.42 7.56 4.38
N ARG A 94 4.72 7.73 3.09
CA ARG A 94 3.76 8.24 2.10
C ARG A 94 2.57 7.31 1.89
N ALA A 95 2.75 6.01 2.07
CA ALA A 95 1.67 5.02 1.97
C ALA A 95 0.74 5.02 3.19
N ASN A 96 1.15 5.62 4.32
CA ASN A 96 0.41 5.63 5.58
C ASN A 96 0.20 7.06 6.13
N PRO A 97 -0.42 7.98 5.37
CA PRO A 97 -0.50 9.40 5.72
C PRO A 97 -1.37 9.70 6.95
N LEU A 98 -2.26 8.77 7.33
CA LEU A 98 -3.17 8.94 8.48
C LEU A 98 -2.51 8.68 9.83
N VAL A 99 -1.37 7.97 9.84
CA VAL A 99 -0.70 7.54 11.07
C VAL A 99 0.83 7.69 10.92
N PRO A 100 1.34 8.89 10.62
CA PRO A 100 2.74 9.08 10.24
C PRO A 100 3.74 8.69 11.35
N SER A 101 3.46 9.04 12.61
CA SER A 101 4.31 8.69 13.76
C SER A 101 4.36 7.18 13.99
N LEU A 102 3.19 6.53 13.99
CA LEU A 102 3.08 5.07 14.09
C LEU A 102 3.75 4.37 12.90
N ALA A 103 3.59 4.88 11.68
CA ALA A 103 4.23 4.32 10.50
C ALA A 103 5.75 4.37 10.58
N ALA A 104 6.31 5.46 11.13
CA ALA A 104 7.74 5.55 11.40
C ALA A 104 8.18 4.52 12.45
N ALA A 105 7.47 4.41 13.57
CA ALA A 105 7.78 3.43 14.62
C ALA A 105 7.74 1.97 14.12
N VAL A 106 6.73 1.63 13.31
CA VAL A 106 6.60 0.29 12.70
C VAL A 106 7.70 0.04 11.68
N PHE A 107 8.07 1.05 10.89
CA PHE A 107 9.18 0.92 9.94
C PHE A 107 10.51 0.70 10.65
N ASP A 108 10.78 1.46 11.72
CA ASP A 108 11.99 1.31 12.55
C ASP A 108 12.07 -0.09 13.18
N TYR A 109 10.94 -0.61 13.66
CA TYR A 109 10.84 -2.00 14.14
C TYR A 109 11.21 -2.99 13.03
N TRP A 110 10.63 -2.84 11.84
CA TRP A 110 10.91 -3.72 10.70
C TRP A 110 12.38 -3.71 10.31
N THR A 111 12.98 -2.52 10.16
CA THR A 111 14.40 -2.38 9.80
C THR A 111 15.30 -3.02 10.84
N ARG A 112 15.11 -2.68 12.12
CA ARG A 112 15.91 -3.23 13.22
C ARG A 112 15.78 -4.74 13.36
N THR A 113 14.58 -5.28 13.16
CA THR A 113 14.27 -6.68 13.43
C THR A 113 14.60 -7.60 12.25
N TYR A 114 14.37 -7.16 11.02
CA TYR A 114 14.44 -8.02 9.84
C TYR A 114 15.56 -7.68 8.87
N VAL A 115 16.05 -6.44 8.87
CA VAL A 115 17.12 -6.00 7.96
C VAL A 115 18.45 -5.95 8.71
N ASP A 116 18.55 -5.16 9.77
CA ASP A 116 19.80 -4.90 10.48
C ASP A 116 20.31 -6.11 11.26
N SER A 117 19.40 -7.01 11.67
CA SER A 117 19.73 -8.25 12.37
C SER A 117 20.21 -9.36 11.45
N SER A 118 20.13 -9.17 10.12
CA SER A 118 20.42 -10.21 9.14
C SER A 118 21.91 -10.54 9.06
N LEU A 119 22.22 -11.84 8.95
CA LEU A 119 23.59 -12.32 8.75
C LEU A 119 24.12 -12.02 7.34
N ASN A 120 23.23 -11.77 6.37
CA ASN A 120 23.58 -11.56 4.96
C ASN A 120 23.05 -10.21 4.47
N ILE A 121 23.62 -9.13 4.99
CA ILE A 121 23.15 -7.76 4.72
C ILE A 121 23.11 -7.42 3.23
N ASP A 122 24.00 -7.97 2.41
CA ASP A 122 24.06 -7.72 0.95
C ASP A 122 22.83 -8.27 0.18
N LEU A 123 22.08 -9.18 0.79
CA LEU A 123 20.88 -9.80 0.23
C LEU A 123 19.58 -9.18 0.77
N GLU A 124 19.68 -8.29 1.76
CA GLU A 124 18.53 -7.61 2.33
C GLU A 124 18.08 -6.41 1.49
N PRO A 125 16.84 -5.93 1.62
CA PRO A 125 15.71 -6.66 2.20
C PRO A 125 15.34 -7.87 1.32
N THR A 126 15.20 -9.04 1.94
CA THR A 126 14.69 -10.24 1.26
C THR A 126 13.23 -10.07 0.84
N GLU A 127 12.78 -10.91 -0.09
CA GLU A 127 11.39 -10.90 -0.56
C GLU A 127 10.39 -11.11 0.60
N GLU A 128 10.69 -12.04 1.50
CA GLU A 128 9.89 -12.32 2.69
C GLU A 128 9.81 -11.08 3.61
N ASN A 129 10.91 -10.35 3.76
CA ASN A 129 10.94 -9.12 4.54
C ASN A 129 10.10 -8.01 3.88
N LEU A 130 10.04 -7.93 2.55
CA LEU A 130 9.12 -7.02 1.85
C LEU A 130 7.65 -7.40 2.11
N TYR A 131 7.31 -8.69 2.11
CA TYR A 131 5.95 -9.15 2.44
C TYR A 131 5.57 -8.87 3.90
N ARG A 132 6.51 -9.00 4.86
CA ARG A 132 6.29 -8.57 6.25
C ARG A 132 5.95 -7.10 6.35
N LEU A 133 6.70 -6.25 5.64
CA LEU A 133 6.44 -4.81 5.61
C LEU A 133 5.07 -4.50 4.99
N CYS A 134 4.66 -5.24 3.97
CA CYS A 134 3.33 -5.12 3.39
C CYS A 134 2.22 -5.52 4.37
N ALA A 135 2.40 -6.62 5.10
CA ALA A 135 1.45 -7.04 6.14
C ALA A 135 1.33 -5.98 7.25
N MET A 136 2.45 -5.37 7.67
CA MET A 136 2.45 -4.25 8.60
C MET A 136 1.71 -3.02 8.02
N LYS A 137 1.92 -2.66 6.75
CA LYS A 137 1.16 -1.59 6.07
C LYS A 137 -0.34 -1.89 6.02
N ASN A 138 -0.71 -3.14 5.76
CA ASN A 138 -2.12 -3.56 5.74
C ASN A 138 -2.76 -3.42 7.13
N PHE A 139 -2.03 -3.82 8.18
CA PHE A 139 -2.44 -3.56 9.56
C PHE A 139 -2.63 -2.07 9.84
N LEU A 140 -1.70 -1.20 9.39
CA LEU A 140 -1.82 0.25 9.55
C LEU A 140 -3.00 0.87 8.78
N CYS A 141 -3.56 0.15 7.82
CA CYS A 141 -4.80 0.52 7.12
C CYS A 141 -6.06 -0.05 7.81
N GLY A 142 -5.90 -0.80 8.91
CA GLY A 142 -6.97 -1.53 9.59
C GLY A 142 -7.46 -2.73 8.77
N VAL A 143 -6.57 -3.37 8.01
CA VAL A 143 -6.86 -4.53 7.16
C VAL A 143 -6.14 -5.76 7.71
N ASP A 144 -6.90 -6.81 8.03
CA ASP A 144 -6.33 -8.10 8.38
C ASP A 144 -5.90 -8.84 7.11
N ASP A 145 -4.59 -8.93 6.90
CA ASP A 145 -4.02 -9.81 5.90
C ASP A 145 -4.01 -11.22 6.49
N LYS A 146 -4.93 -12.08 6.04
CA LYS A 146 -5.07 -13.48 6.52
C LYS A 146 -3.81 -14.34 6.30
N ASN A 147 -2.79 -13.78 5.66
CA ASN A 147 -1.49 -14.39 5.52
C ASN A 147 -0.71 -14.31 6.84
N GLU A 148 -0.43 -15.47 7.44
CA GLU A 148 0.31 -15.64 8.71
C GLU A 148 1.83 -15.38 8.57
N ILE A 149 2.24 -14.30 7.90
CA ILE A 149 3.67 -13.96 7.74
C ILE A 149 4.25 -13.26 8.97
N LEU A 150 3.40 -12.59 9.75
CA LEU A 150 3.75 -11.94 11.01
C LEU A 150 3.62 -12.94 12.16
N CYS A 151 4.64 -12.99 13.01
CA CYS A 151 4.66 -13.85 14.18
C CYS A 151 4.05 -13.15 15.40
N GLU A 152 3.84 -13.91 16.48
CA GLU A 152 3.30 -13.40 17.76
C GLU A 152 4.08 -12.16 18.27
N ARG A 153 5.42 -12.17 18.14
CA ARG A 153 6.25 -11.03 18.54
C ARG A 153 5.92 -9.77 17.73
N ASP A 154 5.69 -9.91 16.43
CA ASP A 154 5.33 -8.76 15.57
C ASP A 154 3.99 -8.18 16.00
N TRP A 155 3.00 -9.03 16.24
CA TRP A 155 1.68 -8.57 16.67
C TRP A 155 1.73 -7.88 18.03
N LYS A 156 2.57 -8.37 18.94
CA LYS A 156 2.81 -7.70 20.23
C LYS A 156 3.44 -6.32 20.04
N GLU A 157 4.47 -6.19 19.22
CA GLU A 157 5.10 -4.89 18.96
C GLU A 157 4.10 -3.92 18.30
N LEU A 158 3.33 -4.39 17.32
CA LEU A 158 2.29 -3.60 16.67
C LEU A 158 1.20 -3.14 17.64
N SER A 159 0.79 -4.01 18.57
CA SER A 159 -0.16 -3.70 19.65
C SER A 159 0.38 -2.63 20.59
N GLU A 160 1.64 -2.74 21.01
CA GLU A 160 2.31 -1.76 21.87
C GLU A 160 2.45 -0.40 21.16
N ALA A 161 2.86 -0.40 19.88
CA ALA A 161 3.00 0.82 19.09
C ALA A 161 1.66 1.53 18.89
N VAL A 162 0.59 0.80 18.56
CA VAL A 162 -0.77 1.37 18.42
C VAL A 162 -1.26 1.95 19.74
N ARG A 163 -1.01 1.27 20.86
CA ARG A 163 -1.39 1.76 22.20
C ARG A 163 -0.64 3.05 22.56
N PHE A 164 0.64 3.15 22.20
CA PHE A 164 1.46 4.31 22.48
C PHE A 164 1.02 5.54 21.67
N GLU A 165 0.66 5.34 20.40
CA GLU A 165 0.25 6.40 19.47
C GLU A 165 -1.28 6.63 19.45
N ALA A 166 -2.04 5.99 20.34
CA ALA A 166 -3.51 5.92 20.26
C ALA A 166 -4.21 7.28 20.21
N GLU A 167 -3.64 8.32 20.82
CA GLU A 167 -4.21 9.68 20.86
C GLU A 167 -4.24 10.34 19.47
N ASP A 168 -3.27 10.02 18.61
CA ASP A 168 -3.08 10.63 17.30
C ASP A 168 -3.71 9.82 16.15
N ILE A 169 -4.29 8.65 16.47
CA ILE A 169 -4.92 7.76 15.47
C ILE A 169 -6.41 8.09 15.36
N PRO A 170 -6.96 8.26 14.13
CA PRO A 170 -8.40 8.40 13.94
C PRO A 170 -9.18 7.24 14.57
N LEU A 171 -10.23 7.54 15.34
CA LEU A 171 -10.96 6.55 16.14
C LEU A 171 -11.40 5.32 15.33
N ASP A 172 -12.01 5.53 14.16
CA ASP A 172 -12.46 4.42 13.29
C ASP A 172 -11.31 3.48 12.88
N LEU A 173 -10.12 4.05 12.67
CA LEU A 173 -8.93 3.29 12.28
C LEU A 173 -8.33 2.56 13.49
N LEU A 174 -8.30 3.22 14.65
CA LEU A 174 -7.87 2.62 15.91
C LEU A 174 -8.75 1.41 16.28
N GLU A 175 -10.08 1.54 16.14
CA GLU A 175 -11.02 0.44 16.38
C GLU A 175 -10.73 -0.77 15.48
N ARG A 176 -10.46 -0.53 14.18
CA ARG A 176 -10.09 -1.61 13.26
C ARG A 176 -8.75 -2.26 13.62
N MET A 177 -7.72 -1.48 13.91
CA MET A 177 -6.42 -2.01 14.34
C MET A 177 -6.55 -2.85 15.61
N MET A 178 -7.28 -2.36 16.61
CA MET A 178 -7.50 -3.08 17.86
C MET A 178 -8.29 -4.37 17.66
N ALA A 179 -9.29 -4.37 16.76
CA ALA A 179 -10.00 -5.60 16.42
C ALA A 179 -9.05 -6.66 15.83
N ILE A 180 -8.10 -6.27 14.99
CA ILE A 180 -7.07 -7.17 14.45
C ILE A 180 -6.16 -7.68 15.57
N VAL A 181 -5.66 -6.79 16.44
CA VAL A 181 -4.80 -7.16 17.58
C VAL A 181 -5.47 -8.21 18.48
N VAL A 182 -6.76 -8.04 18.76
CA VAL A 182 -7.56 -8.99 19.56
C VAL A 182 -7.69 -10.34 18.84
N ASP A 183 -7.97 -10.33 17.53
CA ASP A 183 -8.09 -11.55 16.73
C ASP A 183 -6.77 -12.35 16.66
N LYS A 184 -5.63 -11.65 16.66
CA LYS A 184 -4.28 -12.26 16.67
C LYS A 184 -3.78 -12.65 18.07
N ASP A 185 -4.62 -12.56 19.10
CA ASP A 185 -4.29 -12.86 20.51
C ASP A 185 -3.08 -12.06 21.05
N ALA A 186 -2.95 -10.80 20.61
CA ALA A 186 -1.80 -9.93 20.91
C ALA A 186 -2.10 -8.83 21.94
N LEU A 187 -2.79 -9.20 23.03
CA LEU A 187 -3.27 -8.26 24.08
C LEU A 187 -2.31 -8.05 25.25
#